data_AF-A0A352XAH6-F1
#
_entry.id   AF-A0A352XAH6-F1
#
_cell.length_a   1.000
_cell.length_b   1.000
_cell.length_c   1.000
_cell.angle_alpha   90.00
_cell.angle_beta   90.00
_cell.angle_gamma   90.00
#
_symmetry.space_group_name_H-M   'P 1'
#
loop_
_entity.id
_entity.type
_entity.pdbx_description
1 polymer ?
#
loop_
_entity_poly.entity_id
_entity_poly.type
_entity_poly.pdbx_seq_one_letter_code
_entity_poly.pdbx_strand_id
1 'polypeptide(L)' 'MNTINEYREPLELPERVIQDLERIKDLGYVNMYSKNQLLATCIKLGYYSTAIWISDNFYLYLKEMEKEFESSP' A
#
# COMPACT_ATOMS: atom_id res chain seq x y z
N MET A 1 33.92 -12.56 -11.54
CA MET A 1 33.19 -11.44 -10.92
C MET A 1 31.77 -11.51 -11.45
N ASN A 2 30.84 -12.07 -10.66
CA ASN A 2 29.42 -12.09 -11.04
C ASN A 2 28.79 -10.81 -10.55
N THR A 3 28.57 -9.87 -11.47
CA THR A 3 27.75 -8.68 -11.23
C THR A 3 26.31 -9.16 -11.16
N ILE A 4 25.82 -9.37 -9.94
CA ILE A 4 24.39 -9.58 -9.70
C ILE A 4 23.76 -8.22 -9.96
N ASN A 5 23.26 -8.01 -11.17
CA ASN A 5 22.34 -6.92 -11.44
C ASN A 5 21.07 -7.24 -10.65
N GLU A 6 20.97 -6.69 -9.43
CA GLU A 6 19.72 -6.59 -8.70
C GLU A 6 18.80 -5.66 -9.50
N TYR A 7 18.19 -6.21 -10.56
CA TYR A 7 16.94 -5.68 -11.06
C TYR A 7 15.95 -5.84 -9.90
N ARG A 8 15.86 -4.81 -9.06
CA ARG A 8 14.69 -4.64 -8.20
C ARG A 8 13.53 -4.49 -9.16
N GLU A 9 12.82 -5.59 -9.41
CA GLU A 9 11.51 -5.53 -10.05
C GLU A 9 10.72 -4.41 -9.36
N PRO A 10 9.93 -3.62 -10.11
CA PRO A 10 9.00 -2.69 -9.47
C PRO A 10 8.24 -3.47 -8.43
N LEU A 11 8.40 -3.08 -7.16
CA LEU A 11 7.81 -3.78 -6.02
C LEU A 11 6.33 -3.41 -6.03
N GLU A 12 5.57 -4.08 -6.91
CA GLU A 12 4.16 -3.86 -7.12
C GLU A 12 3.39 -4.22 -5.85
N LEU A 13 2.32 -3.46 -5.58
CA LEU A 13 1.40 -3.77 -4.49
C LEU A 13 0.80 -5.16 -4.75
N PRO A 14 0.83 -6.09 -3.77
CA PRO A 14 0.16 -7.37 -3.93
C PRO A 14 -1.32 -7.16 -4.26
N GLU A 15 -1.88 -7.95 -5.18
CA GLU A 15 -3.27 -7.78 -5.65
C GLU A 15 -4.28 -7.72 -4.50
N ARG A 16 -4.10 -8.58 -3.47
CA ARG A 16 -4.95 -8.57 -2.28
C ARG A 16 -4.86 -7.27 -1.48
N VAL A 17 -3.67 -6.69 -1.39
CA VAL A 17 -3.45 -5.39 -0.73
C VAL A 17 -4.18 -4.30 -1.49
N ILE A 18 -4.13 -4.30 -2.83
CA ILE A 18 -4.87 -3.35 -3.68
C ILE A 18 -6.37 -3.45 -3.42
N GLN A 19 -6.96 -4.65 -3.52
CA GLN A 19 -8.40 -4.86 -3.33
C GLN A 19 -8.89 -4.42 -1.93
N ASP A 20 -8.12 -4.72 -0.89
CA ASP A 20 -8.46 -4.30 0.47
C ASP A 20 -8.35 -2.78 0.64
N LEU A 21 -7.33 -2.15 0.03
CA LEU A 21 -7.13 -0.70 0.06
C LEU A 21 -8.21 0.06 -0.71
N GLU A 22 -8.66 -0.45 -1.86
CA GLU A 22 -9.80 0.10 -2.60
C GLU A 22 -11.07 0.11 -1.73
N ARG A 23 -11.38 -1.02 -1.08
CA ARG A 23 -12.51 -1.10 -0.15
C ARG A 23 -12.40 -0.13 1.02
N ILE A 24 -11.19 0.10 1.53
CA ILE A 24 -10.94 1.09 2.60
C ILE A 24 -11.13 2.51 2.07
N LYS A 25 -10.63 2.81 0.86
CA LYS A 25 -10.77 4.11 0.19
C LYS A 25 -12.26 4.46 -0.03
N ASP A 26 -13.06 3.48 -0.43
CA ASP A 26 -14.51 3.62 -0.65
C ASP A 26 -15.30 3.97 0.61
N LEU A 27 -14.74 3.77 1.81
CA LEU A 27 -15.36 4.20 3.07
C LEU A 27 -15.40 5.73 3.20
N GLY A 28 -14.52 6.47 2.51
CA GLY A 28 -14.53 7.93 2.43
C GLY A 28 -14.12 8.69 3.70
N TYR A 29 -13.93 8.02 4.84
CA TYR A 29 -13.54 8.65 6.12
C TYR A 29 -12.13 8.29 6.61
N VAL A 30 -11.40 7.44 5.89
CA VAL A 30 -10.08 6.96 6.30
C VAL A 30 -9.00 7.81 5.64
N ASN A 31 -8.11 8.39 6.45
CA ASN A 31 -6.93 9.06 5.91
C ASN A 31 -5.93 8.02 5.39
N MET A 32 -5.93 7.81 4.08
CA MET A 32 -5.06 6.88 3.37
C MET A 32 -3.56 7.19 3.57
N TYR A 33 -3.19 8.44 3.89
CA TYR A 33 -1.81 8.86 4.14
C TYR A 33 -1.38 8.71 5.61
N SER A 34 -2.27 8.29 6.51
CA SER A 34 -1.95 8.06 7.92
C SER A 34 -1.76 6.58 8.19
N LYS A 35 -0.50 6.14 8.40
CA LYS A 35 -0.17 4.76 8.73
C LYS A 35 -1.03 4.21 9.86
N ASN A 36 -1.17 4.97 10.94
CA ASN A 36 -1.91 4.53 12.12
C ASN A 36 -3.41 4.38 11.85
N GLN A 37 -4.02 5.32 11.12
CA GLN A 37 -5.45 5.20 10.78
C GLN A 37 -5.69 4.03 9.81
N LEU A 38 -4.82 3.89 8.79
CA LEU A 38 -4.92 2.82 7.81
C LEU A 38 -4.78 1.45 8.47
N LEU A 39 -3.76 1.25 9.32
CA LEU A 39 -3.56 0.01 10.07
C LEU A 39 -4.74 -0.31 11.00
N ALA A 40 -5.23 0.69 11.75
CA ALA A 40 -6.38 0.51 12.63
C ALA A 40 -7.62 0.08 11.85
N THR A 41 -7.86 0.65 10.67
CA THR A 41 -8.96 0.26 9.79
C THR A 41 -8.77 -1.15 9.24
N CYS A 42 -7.58 -1.50 8.75
CA CYS A 42 -7.29 -2.87 8.28
C CYS A 42 -7.60 -3.91 9.37
N ILE A 43 -7.19 -3.65 10.62
CA ILE A 43 -7.45 -4.55 11.75
C ILE A 43 -8.96 -4.65 12.04
N LYS A 44 -9.67 -3.52 12.07
CA LYS A 44 -11.13 -3.49 12.31
C LYS A 44 -11.93 -4.28 11.27
N LEU A 45 -11.47 -4.28 10.01
CA LEU A 45 -12.14 -4.97 8.89
C LEU A 45 -11.64 -6.41 8.68
N GLY A 46 -10.66 -6.88 9.46
CA GLY A 46 -10.11 -8.23 9.32
C GLY A 46 -9.08 -8.40 8.19
N TYR A 47 -8.59 -7.30 7.62
CA TYR A 47 -7.59 -7.31 6.55
C TYR A 47 -6.15 -7.44 7.12
N TYR A 48 -5.90 -8.50 7.88
CA TYR A 48 -4.66 -8.64 8.66
C TYR A 48 -3.40 -8.76 7.80
N SER A 49 -3.46 -9.47 6.67
CA SER A 49 -2.32 -9.56 5.75
C SER A 49 -1.97 -8.19 5.16
N THR A 50 -2.98 -7.39 4.85
CA THR A 50 -2.83 -6.01 4.37
C THR A 50 -2.29 -5.10 5.47
N ALA A 51 -2.74 -5.27 6.73
CA ALA A 51 -2.19 -4.56 7.87
C ALA A 51 -0.69 -4.87 8.07
N ILE A 52 -0.29 -6.13 8.00
CA ILE A 52 1.12 -6.55 8.10
C ILE A 52 1.93 -5.93 6.95
N TRP A 53 1.45 -6.06 5.72
CA TRP A 53 2.15 -5.52 4.56
C TRP A 53 2.32 -4.00 4.66
N ILE A 54 1.28 -3.26 5.04
CA ILE A 54 1.34 -1.80 5.25
C ILE A 54 2.28 -1.44 6.40
N SER A 55 2.32 -2.24 7.47
CA SER A 55 3.26 -2.03 8.57
C SER A 55 4.71 -2.06 8.07
N ASP A 56 5.04 -3.02 7.23
CA ASP A 56 6.42 -3.26 6.78
C ASP A 56 6.80 -2.39 5.57
N ASN A 57 5.82 -1.97 4.77
CA ASN A 57 6.03 -1.35 3.45
C ASN A 57 5.38 0.04 3.30
N PHE A 58 5.07 0.74 4.38
CA PHE A 58 4.31 2.00 4.31
C PHE A 58 4.94 3.07 3.38
N TYR A 59 6.27 3.14 3.31
CA TYR A 59 6.95 4.05 2.40
C TYR A 59 6.69 3.70 0.91
N LEU A 60 6.67 2.42 0.57
CA LEU A 60 6.38 1.96 -0.78
C LEU A 60 4.93 2.22 -1.15
N TYR A 61 4.01 1.96 -0.22
CA TYR A 61 2.61 2.32 -0.36
C TYR A 61 2.42 3.80 -0.71
N LEU A 62 3.04 4.71 0.05
CA LEU A 62 2.93 6.14 -0.20
C LEU A 62 3.49 6.52 -1.58
N LYS A 63 4.62 5.94 -1.97
CA LYS A 63 5.23 6.19 -3.28
C LYS A 63 4.31 5.78 -4.43
N GLU A 64 3.60 4.64 -4.32
CA GLU A 64 2.64 4.23 -5.36
C GLU A 64 1.39 5.14 -5.37
N MET A 65 0.90 5.56 -4.21
CA MET A 65 -0.21 6.53 -4.10
C MET A 65 0.13 7.90 -4.71
N GLU A 66 1.39 8.35 -4.60
CA GLU A 66 1.85 9.61 -5.20
C GLU A 66 1.91 9.53 -6.74
N LYS A 67 2.31 8.37 -7.30
CA LYS A 67 2.29 8.16 -8.75
C LYS A 67 0.87 8.23 -9.33
N GLU A 68 -0.13 7.69 -8.63
CA GLU A 68 -1.54 7.83 -9.05
C GLU A 68 -1.96 9.31 -9.16
N PHE A 69 -1.43 10.17 -8.28
CA PHE A 69 -1.73 11.61 -8.30
C PHE A 69 -1.01 12.34 -9.46
N GLU A 70 0.27 12.05 -9.69
CA GLU A 70 1.04 12.65 -10.80
C GLU A 70 0.57 12.17 -12.19
N SER A 71 -0.08 11.02 -12.26
CA SER A 71 -0.61 10.45 -13.51
C SER A 71 -1.97 11.04 -13.93
N SER A 72 -2.57 11.91 -13.11
CA SER A 72 -3.82 12.59 -13.42
C SER A 72 -3.54 13.95 -14.10
N PRO A 73 -4.04 14.18 -15.35
CA PRO A 73 -3.79 15.41 -16.11
C PRO A 73 -4.49 16.66 -15.55
#